data_AF-A0A2G6KA73-F1
#
_entry.id   AF-A0A2G6KA73-F1
#
_cell.length_a   1.000
_cell.length_b   1.000
_cell.length_c   1.000
_cell.angle_alpha   90.00
_cell.angle_beta   90.00
_cell.angle_gamma   90.00
#
_symmetry.space_group_name_H-M   'P 1'
#
loop_
_entity.id
_entity.type
_entity.pdbx_description
1 polymer ?
#
loop_
_entity_poly.entity_id
_entity_poly.type
_entity_poly.pdbx_seq_one_letter_code
_entity_poly.pdbx_strand_id
1 'polypeptide(L)'
;MSPQPFLTKEQHKKCSCRVSRNMSMAHPFTLENVRQKLRIVKPKVLPDAAPVTQASQTTRVTAMDDGLNLNRHDGGIVKYTDISLLLAFRLDTDPDTWYIELFVYGQPKPFRLSQKTINYRQFLPEISQRSKDNFSTFFLYLIDRTDSVYVDENTLEFLKSGKMVGYPDFKLFEDYTRQLWFQLISWMKFCCDHCGEIYWVDDAKVSPQGAKTKCVKCQHIITVKRREKAEPVQPKAQQTAIPCPHCQYENRAGAQFCVMCQKPLGDFKGRSKEPSQPNAPQHDGLAIERNASPRVEKKMTVTEKLQEPQSFAEPDRSGLPLQAREIRMPDYSLGELAVSLQDDIKTLPHKFSWYSGFAKALQAMGFLLFAAGIIVAIYYKYVIPAPTSPEMLSEAQQTHYAIISVIGGSLASLVCLVVSNLITLNLETERNTRITALLLQRLILKIK
;
A
#
# COMPACT_ATOMS: atom_id res chain seq x y z
N MET A 1 -42.60 52.77 32.26
CA MET A 1 -42.72 51.30 32.29
C MET A 1 -42.04 50.77 31.04
N SER A 2 -40.79 50.30 31.19
CA SER A 2 -39.97 49.76 30.09
C SER A 2 -39.57 48.33 30.45
N PRO A 3 -39.71 47.34 29.56
CA PRO A 3 -39.34 45.97 29.87
C PRO A 3 -37.83 45.78 29.68
N GLN A 4 -37.18 45.19 30.68
CA GLN A 4 -35.81 44.71 30.57
C GLN A 4 -35.74 43.41 29.74
N PRO A 5 -34.69 43.18 28.95
CA PRO A 5 -34.49 41.92 28.26
C PRO A 5 -33.81 40.90 29.18
N PHE A 6 -34.40 39.70 29.24
CA PHE A 6 -33.82 38.52 29.85
C PHE A 6 -32.63 38.03 29.02
N LEU A 7 -31.43 38.10 29.59
CA LEU A 7 -30.22 37.43 29.09
C LEU A 7 -30.24 35.96 29.54
N THR A 8 -30.54 35.05 28.62
CA THR A 8 -30.37 33.61 28.82
C THR A 8 -28.89 33.24 28.66
N LYS A 9 -28.34 32.57 29.68
CA LYS A 9 -26.99 32.00 29.67
C LYS A 9 -26.90 30.89 28.61
N GLU A 10 -26.29 31.18 27.47
CA GLU A 10 -25.85 30.16 26.50
C GLU A 10 -24.70 29.35 27.10
N GLN A 11 -24.99 28.10 27.49
CA GLN A 11 -23.96 27.11 27.77
C GLN A 11 -23.34 26.65 26.45
N HIS A 12 -22.13 27.13 26.14
CA HIS A 12 -21.27 26.57 25.11
C HIS A 12 -20.87 25.14 25.48
N LYS A 13 -21.71 24.17 25.11
CA LYS A 13 -21.34 22.75 25.08
C LYS A 13 -20.38 22.56 23.90
N LYS A 14 -19.09 22.58 24.18
CA LYS A 14 -18.04 22.20 23.24
C LYS A 14 -18.24 20.71 22.93
N CYS A 15 -18.91 20.38 21.83
CA CYS A 15 -19.00 19.02 21.32
C CYS A 15 -17.60 18.58 20.89
N SER A 16 -16.85 17.99 21.83
CA SER A 16 -15.73 17.14 21.51
C SER A 16 -16.33 15.87 20.90
N CYS A 17 -16.16 15.69 19.58
CA CYS A 17 -16.31 14.38 18.95
C CYS A 17 -15.30 13.45 19.63
N ARG A 18 -15.74 12.82 20.72
CA ARG A 18 -14.91 11.92 21.52
C ARG A 18 -14.76 10.66 20.69
N VAL A 19 -13.69 10.61 19.89
CA VAL A 19 -13.18 9.39 19.29
C VAL A 19 -12.77 8.49 20.46
N SER A 20 -13.70 7.65 20.91
CA SER A 20 -13.43 6.63 21.94
C SER A 20 -12.37 5.68 21.38
N ARG A 21 -11.11 5.92 21.73
CA ARG A 21 -9.98 5.01 21.49
C ARG A 21 -10.13 3.79 22.40
N ASN A 22 -11.01 2.86 22.05
CA ASN A 22 -10.88 1.48 22.49
C ASN A 22 -9.80 0.84 21.62
N MET A 23 -8.59 0.65 22.16
CA MET A 23 -7.57 -0.19 21.54
C MET A 23 -7.88 -1.66 21.83
N SER A 24 -9.10 -2.12 21.53
CA SER A 24 -9.46 -3.53 21.63
C SER A 24 -8.92 -4.27 20.42
N MET A 25 -8.27 -5.41 20.70
CA MET A 25 -7.84 -6.49 19.80
C MET A 25 -8.10 -6.24 18.30
N ALA A 26 -7.00 -6.09 17.54
CA ALA A 26 -6.95 -5.72 16.14
C ALA A 26 -7.91 -6.57 15.29
N HIS A 27 -9.16 -6.11 15.14
CA HIS A 27 -10.04 -6.67 14.15
C HIS A 27 -9.44 -6.37 12.77
N PRO A 28 -9.28 -7.39 11.91
CA PRO A 28 -8.78 -7.17 10.57
C PRO A 28 -9.68 -6.15 9.88
N PHE A 29 -9.07 -5.17 9.22
CA PHE A 29 -9.82 -4.21 8.40
C PHE A 29 -10.43 -4.98 7.23
N THR A 30 -11.76 -5.07 7.19
CA THR A 30 -12.52 -5.69 6.08
C THR A 30 -13.31 -4.64 5.32
N LEU A 31 -13.68 -4.95 4.07
CA LEU A 31 -14.50 -4.06 3.25
C LEU A 31 -15.87 -3.79 3.89
N GLU A 32 -16.43 -4.78 4.56
CA GLU A 32 -17.72 -4.72 5.26
C GLU A 32 -17.72 -3.61 6.32
N ASN A 33 -16.62 -3.46 7.06
CA ASN A 33 -16.49 -2.48 8.13
C ASN A 33 -16.52 -1.04 7.60
N VAL A 34 -16.01 -0.83 6.38
CA VAL A 34 -15.85 0.50 5.80
C VAL A 34 -16.87 0.82 4.69
N ARG A 35 -17.68 -0.15 4.26
CA ARG A 35 -18.61 -0.01 3.13
C ARG A 35 -19.54 1.19 3.25
N GLN A 36 -20.00 1.49 4.47
CA GLN A 36 -20.88 2.63 4.78
C GLN A 36 -20.23 4.01 4.60
N LYS A 37 -18.89 4.08 4.63
CA LYS A 37 -18.11 5.31 4.45
C LYS A 37 -17.84 5.63 2.97
N LEU A 38 -17.91 4.60 2.12
CA LEU A 38 -17.62 4.69 0.69
C LEU A 38 -18.76 5.36 -0.08
N ARG A 39 -18.39 6.28 -0.97
CA ARG A 39 -19.25 6.87 -2.00
C ARG A 39 -18.63 6.58 -3.36
N ILE A 40 -19.44 6.22 -4.35
CA ILE A 40 -18.92 5.91 -5.69
C ILE A 40 -19.05 7.15 -6.57
N VAL A 41 -17.96 7.51 -7.26
CA VAL A 41 -17.93 8.56 -8.29
C VAL A 41 -17.67 7.93 -9.65
N LYS A 42 -18.34 8.45 -10.69
CA LYS A 42 -18.15 8.03 -12.08
C LYS A 42 -17.44 9.14 -12.85
N PRO A 43 -16.58 8.79 -13.82
CA PRO A 43 -15.97 9.79 -14.70
C PRO A 43 -17.06 10.52 -15.48
N LYS A 44 -16.86 11.82 -15.67
CA LYS A 44 -17.75 12.69 -16.44
C LYS A 44 -16.94 13.39 -17.51
N VAL A 45 -17.56 13.58 -18.69
CA VAL A 45 -16.91 14.26 -19.81
C VAL A 45 -16.43 15.63 -19.36
N LEU A 46 -15.14 15.88 -19.54
CA LEU A 46 -14.51 17.13 -19.15
C LEU A 46 -14.92 18.25 -20.11
N PRO A 47 -15.17 19.47 -19.60
CA PRO A 47 -15.13 20.65 -20.45
C PRO A 47 -13.69 20.89 -20.94
N ASP A 48 -13.53 21.49 -22.12
CA ASP A 48 -12.23 21.70 -22.79
C ASP A 48 -11.19 22.47 -21.93
N ALA A 49 -11.63 23.19 -20.89
CA ALA A 49 -10.80 24.04 -20.03
C ALA A 49 -10.43 23.43 -18.66
N ALA A 50 -10.52 22.10 -18.48
CA ALA A 50 -10.26 21.51 -17.17
C ALA A 50 -8.76 21.57 -16.78
N PRO A 51 -8.43 21.94 -15.53
CA PRO A 51 -7.04 22.09 -15.07
C PRO A 51 -6.30 20.76 -15.04
N VAL A 52 -4.99 20.79 -15.35
CA VAL A 52 -4.12 19.62 -15.34
C VAL A 52 -3.91 19.12 -13.90
N THR A 53 -4.19 17.84 -13.69
CA THR A 53 -4.08 17.11 -12.41
C THR A 53 -2.75 16.37 -12.29
N GLN A 54 -1.63 17.07 -12.46
CA GLN A 54 -0.34 16.42 -12.22
C GLN A 54 -0.15 16.19 -10.71
N ALA A 55 -0.05 14.93 -10.31
CA ALA A 55 0.06 14.58 -8.91
C ALA A 55 1.42 14.99 -8.34
N SER A 56 1.39 15.42 -7.09
CA SER A 56 2.61 15.69 -6.36
C SER A 56 3.20 14.38 -5.84
N GLN A 57 4.48 14.16 -6.14
CA GLN A 57 5.21 12.99 -5.67
C GLN A 57 5.47 13.09 -4.16
N THR A 58 5.39 11.95 -3.48
CA THR A 58 5.70 11.84 -2.05
C THR A 58 6.95 11.00 -1.87
N THR A 59 7.83 11.42 -0.96
CA THR A 59 9.09 10.69 -0.70
C THR A 59 8.90 9.62 0.37
N ARG A 60 8.06 9.91 1.37
CA ARG A 60 7.78 9.01 2.48
C ARG A 60 6.43 9.33 3.11
N VAL A 61 5.68 8.30 3.46
CA VAL A 61 4.38 8.41 4.14
C VAL A 61 4.51 7.83 5.54
N THR A 62 4.22 8.65 6.54
CA THR A 62 4.34 8.32 7.97
C THR A 62 3.04 8.67 8.69
N ALA A 63 2.75 7.96 9.78
CA ALA A 63 1.51 8.14 10.53
C ALA A 63 1.56 9.38 11.41
N MET A 64 0.44 10.09 11.48
CA MET A 64 0.17 11.15 12.47
C MET A 64 -1.10 10.80 13.23
N ASP A 65 -1.32 11.43 14.38
CA ASP A 65 -2.50 11.19 15.22
C ASP A 65 -3.83 11.44 14.48
N ASP A 66 -3.88 12.48 13.65
CA ASP A 66 -5.08 12.94 12.92
C ASP A 66 -4.89 12.92 11.39
N GLY A 67 -3.82 12.30 10.89
CA GLY A 67 -3.53 12.31 9.47
C GLY A 67 -2.30 11.53 9.02
N LEU A 68 -1.76 11.97 7.89
CA LEU A 68 -0.57 11.45 7.24
C LEU A 68 0.47 12.56 7.17
N ASN A 69 1.75 12.21 7.32
CA ASN A 69 2.85 13.07 6.94
C ASN A 69 3.52 12.51 5.67
N LEU A 70 3.42 13.27 4.58
CA LEU A 70 3.90 12.95 3.23
C LEU A 70 5.34 13.41 2.96
N ASN A 71 6.02 13.98 3.96
CA ASN A 71 7.44 14.39 3.92
C ASN A 71 7.81 15.33 2.75
N ARG A 72 6.91 16.25 2.38
CA ARG A 72 7.11 17.23 1.30
C ARG A 72 7.76 18.53 1.76
N HIS A 73 8.37 19.25 0.82
CA HIS A 73 9.13 20.48 1.04
C HIS A 73 8.24 21.67 1.46
N ASP A 74 7.03 21.70 0.95
CA ASP A 74 5.99 22.69 1.22
C ASP A 74 5.12 22.33 2.45
N GLY A 75 5.53 21.34 3.23
CA GLY A 75 4.66 20.73 4.25
C GLY A 75 3.80 19.63 3.64
N GLY A 76 3.66 18.53 4.37
CA GLY A 76 3.02 17.31 3.84
C GLY A 76 1.99 16.72 4.79
N ILE A 77 1.44 17.51 5.72
CA ILE A 77 0.47 16.99 6.68
C ILE A 77 -0.92 17.01 6.05
N VAL A 78 -1.50 15.82 5.88
CA VAL A 78 -2.85 15.63 5.35
C VAL A 78 -3.72 15.02 6.43
N LYS A 79 -4.74 15.75 6.88
CA LYS A 79 -5.69 15.21 7.86
C LYS A 79 -6.62 14.19 7.23
N TYR A 80 -6.99 13.15 7.96
CA TYR A 80 -7.91 12.12 7.43
C TYR A 80 -9.28 12.70 7.05
N THR A 81 -9.76 13.68 7.82
CA THR A 81 -11.05 14.36 7.55
C THR A 81 -11.04 15.13 6.23
N ASP A 82 -9.87 15.50 5.71
CA ASP A 82 -9.72 16.33 4.52
C ASP A 82 -9.54 15.51 3.24
N ILE A 83 -9.33 14.19 3.35
CA ILE A 83 -9.24 13.28 2.21
C ILE A 83 -10.63 13.12 1.60
N SER A 84 -10.80 13.53 0.35
CA SER A 84 -12.10 13.53 -0.34
C SER A 84 -12.27 12.35 -1.30
N LEU A 85 -11.21 11.99 -2.02
CA LEU A 85 -11.21 10.90 -2.99
C LEU A 85 -9.93 10.07 -2.82
N LEU A 86 -10.09 8.74 -2.86
CA LEU A 86 -9.01 7.76 -2.84
C LEU A 86 -9.11 6.89 -4.08
N LEU A 87 -8.00 6.78 -4.82
CA LEU A 87 -7.91 5.90 -5.98
C LEU A 87 -6.75 4.93 -5.81
N ALA A 88 -6.95 3.67 -6.18
CA ALA A 88 -5.90 2.65 -6.25
C ALA A 88 -5.65 2.25 -7.71
N PHE A 89 -4.39 2.22 -8.13
CA PHE A 89 -4.02 1.83 -9.49
C PHE A 89 -2.58 1.31 -9.56
N ARG A 90 -2.26 0.69 -10.69
CA ARG A 90 -0.87 0.34 -11.07
C ARG A 90 -0.57 0.83 -12.47
N LEU A 91 0.71 0.91 -12.81
CA LEU A 91 1.13 1.16 -14.18
C LEU A 91 1.53 -0.15 -14.87
N ASP A 92 1.24 -0.27 -16.16
CA ASP A 92 1.67 -1.43 -16.96
C ASP A 92 3.19 -1.38 -17.19
N THR A 93 3.78 -0.19 -17.17
CA THR A 93 5.24 0.05 -17.23
C THR A 93 5.96 -0.29 -15.92
N ASP A 94 5.26 -0.32 -14.79
CA ASP A 94 5.79 -0.75 -13.48
C ASP A 94 4.76 -1.62 -12.75
N PRO A 95 4.56 -2.88 -13.19
CA PRO A 95 3.47 -3.73 -12.72
C PRO A 95 3.64 -4.17 -11.26
N ASP A 96 4.86 -4.03 -10.73
CA ASP A 96 5.20 -4.39 -9.35
C ASP A 96 4.87 -3.28 -8.37
N THR A 97 4.72 -2.03 -8.81
CA THR A 97 4.42 -0.89 -7.94
C THR A 97 2.93 -0.53 -7.97
N TRP A 98 2.31 -0.60 -6.80
CA TRP A 98 0.94 -0.12 -6.59
C TRP A 98 0.96 1.32 -6.08
N TYR A 99 -0.04 2.09 -6.49
CA TYR A 99 -0.14 3.52 -6.19
C TYR A 99 -1.50 3.85 -5.57
N ILE A 100 -1.48 4.80 -4.63
CA ILE A 100 -2.67 5.48 -4.12
C ILE A 100 -2.61 6.93 -4.58
N GLU A 101 -3.66 7.43 -5.20
CA GLU A 101 -3.82 8.87 -5.43
C GLU A 101 -4.80 9.45 -4.41
N LEU A 102 -4.27 10.32 -3.54
CA LEU A 102 -5.01 11.02 -2.50
C LEU A 102 -5.45 12.39 -3.00
N PHE A 103 -6.74 12.63 -3.02
CA PHE A 103 -7.29 13.95 -3.28
C PHE A 103 -7.74 14.58 -1.98
N VAL A 104 -7.21 15.77 -1.69
CA VAL A 104 -7.46 16.49 -0.45
C VAL A 104 -8.28 17.72 -0.77
N TYR A 105 -9.34 17.95 0.00
CA TYR A 105 -10.19 19.13 -0.17
C TYR A 105 -9.37 20.43 -0.11
N GLY A 106 -9.65 21.35 -1.03
CA GLY A 106 -8.97 22.64 -1.14
C GLY A 106 -7.57 22.58 -1.77
N GLN A 107 -7.02 21.39 -2.02
CA GLN A 107 -5.74 21.25 -2.71
C GLN A 107 -5.97 21.14 -4.23
N PRO A 108 -5.24 21.92 -5.06
CA PRO A 108 -5.45 21.91 -6.51
C PRO A 108 -4.95 20.63 -7.17
N LYS A 109 -4.00 19.92 -6.53
CA LYS A 109 -3.33 18.73 -7.07
C LYS A 109 -3.45 17.57 -6.09
N PRO A 110 -3.62 16.33 -6.57
CA PRO A 110 -3.56 15.16 -5.72
C PRO A 110 -2.13 14.86 -5.25
N PHE A 111 -2.03 13.95 -4.28
CA PHE A 111 -0.78 13.37 -3.80
C PHE A 111 -0.70 11.91 -4.24
N ARG A 112 0.39 11.54 -4.89
CA ARG A 112 0.62 10.16 -5.32
C ARG A 112 1.52 9.45 -4.31
N LEU A 113 1.00 8.36 -3.74
CA LEU A 113 1.71 7.51 -2.79
C LEU A 113 2.06 6.21 -3.49
N SER A 114 3.35 5.90 -3.60
CA SER A 114 3.79 4.58 -4.03
C SER A 114 3.75 3.62 -2.85
N GLN A 115 3.41 2.35 -3.07
CA GLN A 115 3.50 1.31 -2.03
C GLN A 115 4.88 1.26 -1.36
N LYS A 116 5.95 1.67 -2.08
CA LYS A 116 7.34 1.65 -1.63
C LYS A 116 7.66 2.80 -0.67
N THR A 117 6.87 3.89 -0.69
CA THR A 117 7.10 5.07 0.15
C THR A 117 6.34 5.03 1.48
N ILE A 118 5.45 4.04 1.67
CA ILE A 118 4.60 3.91 2.85
C ILE A 118 5.32 3.14 3.96
N ASN A 119 5.42 3.74 5.15
CA ASN A 119 5.94 3.07 6.34
C ASN A 119 4.85 2.29 7.07
N TYR A 120 4.52 1.08 6.58
CA TYR A 120 3.43 0.25 7.11
C TYR A 120 3.50 0.01 8.62
N ARG A 121 4.71 -0.07 9.22
CA ARG A 121 4.93 -0.27 10.67
C ARG A 121 4.29 0.79 11.54
N GLN A 122 4.08 1.98 11.01
CA GLN A 122 3.47 3.08 11.77
C GLN A 122 1.94 3.07 11.69
N PHE A 123 1.36 2.35 10.74
CA PHE A 123 -0.08 2.30 10.51
C PHE A 123 -0.68 0.97 10.97
N LEU A 124 0.05 -0.12 10.76
CA LEU A 124 -0.39 -1.49 10.96
C LEU A 124 0.48 -2.12 12.05
N PRO A 125 -0.10 -2.59 13.17
CA PRO A 125 0.65 -3.25 14.24
C PRO A 125 1.21 -4.60 13.77
N GLU A 126 0.49 -5.26 12.86
CA GLU A 126 0.86 -6.55 12.28
C GLU A 126 1.06 -6.38 10.78
N ILE A 127 2.27 -6.69 10.31
CA ILE A 127 2.64 -6.56 8.90
C ILE A 127 2.72 -7.95 8.30
N SER A 128 1.98 -8.16 7.21
CA SER A 128 2.14 -9.34 6.37
C SER A 128 3.50 -9.34 5.70
N GLN A 129 4.10 -10.50 5.48
CA GLN A 129 5.30 -10.61 4.65
C GLN A 129 5.05 -10.15 3.20
N ARG A 130 3.79 -10.15 2.74
CA ARG A 130 3.42 -9.74 1.39
C ARG A 130 3.08 -8.26 1.36
N SER A 131 3.86 -7.49 0.59
CA SER A 131 3.65 -6.04 0.42
C SER A 131 2.25 -5.67 -0.09
N LYS A 132 1.66 -6.52 -0.95
CA LYS A 132 0.32 -6.33 -1.51
C LYS A 132 -0.78 -6.39 -0.45
N ASP A 133 -0.68 -7.32 0.50
CA ASP A 133 -1.65 -7.44 1.59
C ASP A 133 -1.57 -6.22 2.52
N ASN A 134 -0.35 -5.75 2.80
CA ASN A 134 -0.13 -4.53 3.59
C ASN A 134 -0.71 -3.30 2.88
N PHE A 135 -0.56 -3.21 1.56
CA PHE A 135 -1.12 -2.13 0.76
C PHE A 135 -2.65 -2.11 0.85
N SER A 136 -3.32 -3.24 0.61
CA SER A 136 -4.78 -3.35 0.72
C SER A 136 -5.27 -3.01 2.12
N THR A 137 -4.60 -3.53 3.15
CA THR A 137 -4.93 -3.24 4.56
C THR A 137 -4.71 -1.77 4.88
N PHE A 138 -3.65 -1.15 4.39
CA PHE A 138 -3.40 0.28 4.54
C PHE A 138 -4.46 1.13 3.84
N PHE A 139 -4.92 0.72 2.64
CA PHE A 139 -5.99 1.41 1.94
C PHE A 139 -7.30 1.37 2.75
N LEU A 140 -7.67 0.22 3.29
CA LEU A 140 -8.83 0.06 4.19
C LEU A 140 -8.66 0.87 5.47
N TYR A 141 -7.45 0.92 6.04
CA TYR A 141 -7.12 1.78 7.17
C TYR A 141 -7.38 3.25 6.86
N LEU A 142 -6.96 3.74 5.68
CA LEU A 142 -7.26 5.13 5.28
C LEU A 142 -8.75 5.39 5.26
N ILE A 143 -9.54 4.52 4.62
CA ILE A 143 -11.00 4.66 4.58
C ILE A 143 -11.58 4.65 6.00
N ASP A 144 -11.13 3.74 6.87
CA ASP A 144 -11.63 3.68 8.24
C ASP A 144 -11.31 4.94 9.04
N ARG A 145 -10.14 5.55 8.84
CA ARG A 145 -9.78 6.81 9.49
C ARG A 145 -10.52 8.02 8.94
N THR A 146 -11.09 7.91 7.74
CA THR A 146 -11.96 8.97 7.19
C THR A 146 -13.40 8.83 7.67
N ASP A 147 -14.12 9.95 7.72
CA ASP A 147 -15.55 9.98 7.99
C ASP A 147 -16.35 9.39 6.81
N SER A 148 -16.07 9.89 5.60
CA SER A 148 -16.60 9.41 4.33
C SER A 148 -15.62 9.79 3.23
N VAL A 149 -15.56 8.97 2.17
CA VAL A 149 -14.62 9.15 1.06
C VAL A 149 -15.20 8.64 -0.25
N TYR A 150 -14.91 9.36 -1.33
CA TYR A 150 -15.21 8.89 -2.67
C TYR A 150 -14.16 7.90 -3.16
N VAL A 151 -14.60 6.92 -3.94
CA VAL A 151 -13.78 5.99 -4.73
C VAL A 151 -14.44 5.82 -6.10
N ASP A 152 -13.68 5.41 -7.11
CA ASP A 152 -14.24 5.03 -8.41
C ASP A 152 -14.66 3.55 -8.46
N GLU A 153 -15.25 3.13 -9.58
CA GLU A 153 -15.64 1.73 -9.78
C GLU A 153 -14.43 0.79 -9.81
N ASN A 154 -13.29 1.22 -10.37
CA ASN A 154 -12.06 0.43 -10.45
C ASN A 154 -11.46 0.17 -9.06
N THR A 155 -11.40 1.19 -8.20
CA THR A 155 -10.95 1.06 -6.82
C THR A 155 -11.91 0.18 -6.02
N LEU A 156 -13.22 0.30 -6.24
CA LEU A 156 -14.20 -0.59 -5.61
C LEU A 156 -14.00 -2.05 -6.03
N GLU A 157 -13.72 -2.32 -7.31
CA GLU A 157 -13.39 -3.66 -7.80
C GLU A 157 -12.11 -4.19 -7.17
N PHE A 158 -11.09 -3.34 -7.03
CA PHE A 158 -9.87 -3.66 -6.29
C PHE A 158 -10.17 -4.07 -4.84
N LEU A 159 -10.99 -3.31 -4.12
CA LEU A 159 -11.36 -3.63 -2.74
C LEU A 159 -12.13 -4.95 -2.61
N LYS A 160 -12.92 -5.33 -3.62
CA LYS A 160 -13.68 -6.58 -3.63
C LYS A 160 -12.85 -7.79 -4.02
N SER A 161 -11.97 -7.64 -5.01
CA SER A 161 -11.30 -8.77 -5.67
C SER A 161 -9.80 -8.87 -5.36
N GLY A 162 -9.21 -7.82 -4.80
CA GLY A 162 -7.76 -7.66 -4.68
C GLY A 162 -7.05 -7.42 -6.01
N LYS A 163 -7.77 -7.31 -7.15
CA LYS A 163 -7.19 -7.09 -8.48
C LYS A 163 -7.12 -5.60 -8.78
N MET A 164 -5.93 -5.14 -9.14
CA MET A 164 -5.69 -3.72 -9.44
C MET A 164 -5.80 -3.44 -10.93
N VAL A 165 -6.53 -2.38 -11.28
CA VAL A 165 -6.59 -1.88 -12.66
C VAL A 165 -5.25 -1.25 -13.04
N GLY A 166 -4.74 -1.67 -14.20
CA GLY A 166 -3.51 -1.15 -14.80
C GLY A 166 -3.80 -0.02 -15.77
N TYR A 167 -2.88 0.93 -15.84
CA TYR A 167 -2.87 2.00 -16.84
C TYR A 167 -1.52 1.98 -17.57
N PRO A 168 -1.47 2.25 -18.89
CA PRO A 168 -0.21 2.21 -19.64
C PRO A 168 0.85 3.18 -19.08
N ASP A 169 0.42 4.40 -18.76
CA ASP A 169 1.26 5.46 -18.23
C ASP A 169 0.50 6.38 -17.27
N PHE A 170 1.22 7.32 -16.66
CA PHE A 170 0.61 8.33 -15.81
C PHE A 170 -0.25 9.33 -16.57
N LYS A 171 -0.02 9.54 -17.86
CA LYS A 171 -0.76 10.54 -18.64
C LYS A 171 -2.21 10.10 -18.80
N LEU A 172 -2.45 8.87 -19.23
CA LEU A 172 -3.80 8.31 -19.35
C LEU A 172 -4.51 8.27 -18.01
N PHE A 173 -3.79 7.89 -16.95
CA PHE A 173 -4.35 7.90 -15.59
C PHE A 173 -4.72 9.32 -15.15
N GLU A 174 -3.86 10.32 -15.38
CA GLU A 174 -4.12 11.72 -15.01
C GLU A 174 -5.29 12.32 -15.79
N ASP A 175 -5.48 11.95 -17.06
CA ASP A 175 -6.66 12.33 -17.85
C ASP A 175 -7.94 11.67 -17.32
N TYR A 176 -7.85 10.41 -16.87
CA TYR A 176 -8.94 9.72 -16.18
C TYR A 176 -9.28 10.40 -14.84
N THR A 177 -8.30 10.67 -13.99
CA THR A 177 -8.56 11.25 -12.67
C THR A 177 -8.99 12.70 -12.74
N ARG A 178 -8.64 13.44 -13.80
CA ARG A 178 -9.19 14.78 -14.07
C ARG A 178 -10.71 14.77 -14.19
N GLN A 179 -11.27 13.76 -14.87
CA GLN A 179 -12.73 13.59 -15.04
C GLN A 179 -13.44 13.40 -13.70
N LEU A 180 -12.79 12.73 -12.74
CA LEU A 180 -13.31 12.52 -11.39
C LEU A 180 -13.13 13.76 -10.52
N TRP A 181 -11.90 14.30 -10.48
CA TRP A 181 -11.54 15.35 -9.55
C TRP A 181 -12.22 16.68 -9.84
N PHE A 182 -12.41 17.02 -11.12
CA PHE A 182 -13.13 18.24 -11.49
C PHE A 182 -14.54 18.27 -10.89
N GLN A 183 -15.18 17.11 -10.74
CA GLN A 183 -16.51 17.02 -10.12
C GLN A 183 -16.47 17.21 -8.60
N LEU A 184 -15.35 16.93 -7.94
CA LEU A 184 -15.25 16.84 -6.48
C LEU A 184 -14.41 17.96 -5.84
N ILE A 185 -13.64 18.73 -6.62
CA ILE A 185 -12.72 19.74 -6.09
C ILE A 185 -13.42 20.81 -5.23
N SER A 186 -14.67 21.13 -5.57
CA SER A 186 -15.50 22.07 -4.79
C SER A 186 -16.32 21.39 -3.71
N TRP A 187 -16.36 20.05 -3.63
CA TRP A 187 -17.19 19.35 -2.66
C TRP A 187 -16.52 19.26 -1.30
N MET A 188 -17.20 19.77 -0.27
CA MET A 188 -16.77 19.67 1.13
C MET A 188 -17.66 18.73 1.93
N LYS A 189 -17.05 18.15 2.97
CA LYS A 189 -17.71 17.33 3.98
C LYS A 189 -18.12 18.18 5.17
N PHE A 190 -19.29 17.89 5.73
CA PHE A 190 -19.67 18.37 7.06
C PHE A 190 -20.42 17.29 7.83
N CYS A 191 -20.33 17.37 9.15
CA CYS A 191 -20.93 16.42 10.06
C CYS A 191 -22.08 17.09 10.82
N CYS A 192 -23.19 16.39 11.02
CA CYS A 192 -24.28 16.89 11.85
C CYS A 192 -23.86 16.92 13.33
N ASP A 193 -23.85 18.10 13.94
CA ASP A 193 -23.45 18.29 15.34
C ASP A 193 -24.31 17.48 16.35
N HIS A 194 -25.53 17.10 15.95
CA HIS A 194 -26.45 16.37 16.82
C HIS A 194 -26.32 14.84 16.71
N CYS A 195 -26.20 14.29 15.49
CA CYS A 195 -26.26 12.83 15.27
C CYS A 195 -25.03 12.23 14.59
N GLY A 196 -24.06 13.05 14.19
CA GLY A 196 -22.83 12.58 13.55
C GLY A 196 -22.94 12.20 12.06
N GLU A 197 -24.12 12.35 11.44
CA GLU A 197 -24.31 12.01 10.03
C GLU A 197 -23.48 12.93 9.11
N ILE A 198 -22.81 12.34 8.12
CA ILE A 198 -21.88 13.05 7.24
C ILE A 198 -22.55 13.36 5.90
N TYR A 199 -22.47 14.63 5.52
CA TYR A 199 -23.03 15.16 4.30
C TYR A 199 -21.94 15.77 3.42
N TRP A 200 -22.24 15.82 2.13
CA TRP A 200 -21.38 16.36 1.10
C TRP A 200 -22.12 17.50 0.42
N VAL A 201 -21.47 18.66 0.31
CA VAL A 201 -22.03 19.85 -0.35
C VAL A 201 -20.99 20.51 -1.22
N ASP A 202 -21.43 21.03 -2.35
CA ASP A 202 -20.63 21.88 -3.21
C ASP A 202 -20.39 23.24 -2.52
N ASP A 203 -19.12 23.51 -2.17
CA ASP A 203 -18.66 24.75 -1.53
C ASP A 203 -19.04 25.99 -2.33
N ALA A 204 -19.15 25.87 -3.65
CA ALA A 204 -19.59 26.97 -4.52
C ALA A 204 -21.04 27.41 -4.23
N LYS A 205 -21.86 26.52 -3.63
CA LYS A 205 -23.26 26.81 -3.25
C LYS A 205 -23.39 27.34 -1.83
N VAL A 206 -22.30 27.41 -1.07
CA VAL A 206 -22.30 27.89 0.31
C VAL A 206 -21.91 29.36 0.32
N SER A 207 -22.85 30.22 0.74
CA SER A 207 -22.60 31.65 0.84
C SER A 207 -21.52 31.97 1.88
N PRO A 208 -20.87 33.15 1.82
CA PRO A 208 -19.91 33.57 2.84
C PRO A 208 -20.50 33.60 4.27
N GLN A 209 -21.80 33.86 4.40
CA GLN A 209 -22.52 33.83 5.68
C GLN A 209 -22.83 32.40 6.17
N GLY A 210 -22.58 31.39 5.33
CA GLY A 210 -22.93 30.00 5.55
C GLY A 210 -24.31 29.63 5.01
N ALA A 211 -24.51 28.34 4.75
CA ALA A 211 -25.77 27.76 4.35
C ALA A 211 -26.41 27.02 5.52
N LYS A 212 -27.72 27.21 5.73
CA LYS A 212 -28.49 26.42 6.69
C LYS A 212 -29.15 25.25 5.96
N THR A 213 -28.93 24.04 6.46
CA THR A 213 -29.57 22.82 5.95
C THR A 213 -30.11 22.00 7.11
N LYS A 214 -31.10 21.13 6.85
CA LYS A 214 -31.65 20.23 7.86
C LYS A 214 -31.01 18.85 7.71
N CYS A 215 -30.54 18.29 8.83
CA CYS A 215 -30.11 16.90 8.88
C CYS A 215 -31.27 15.99 8.49
N VAL A 216 -31.09 15.13 7.48
CA VAL A 216 -32.13 14.21 7.02
C VAL A 216 -32.54 13.22 8.12
N LYS A 217 -31.57 12.80 8.94
CA LYS A 217 -31.77 11.78 9.98
C LYS A 217 -32.47 12.29 11.25
N CYS A 218 -32.07 13.46 11.76
CA CYS A 218 -32.57 13.98 13.05
C CYS A 218 -33.28 15.33 12.95
N GLN A 219 -33.41 15.90 11.74
CA GLN A 219 -34.05 17.19 11.46
C GLN A 219 -33.39 18.42 12.11
N HIS A 220 -32.23 18.25 12.79
CA HIS A 220 -31.45 19.34 13.36
C HIS A 220 -30.95 20.30 12.26
N ILE A 221 -31.03 21.60 12.51
CA ILE A 221 -30.56 22.63 11.57
C ILE A 221 -29.03 22.75 11.70
N ILE A 222 -28.32 22.40 10.63
CA ILE A 222 -26.88 22.49 10.53
C ILE A 222 -26.55 23.80 9.82
N THR A 223 -25.67 24.61 10.42
CA THR A 223 -25.12 25.80 9.75
C THR A 223 -23.77 25.45 9.16
N VAL A 224 -23.74 25.22 7.85
CA VAL A 224 -22.54 24.89 7.11
C VAL A 224 -21.82 26.19 6.75
N LYS A 225 -20.64 26.41 7.34
CA LYS A 225 -19.79 27.53 6.97
C LYS A 225 -18.88 27.13 5.83
N ARG A 226 -18.67 28.05 4.89
CA ARG A 226 -17.64 27.89 3.87
C ARG A 226 -16.30 27.68 4.57
N ARG A 227 -15.54 26.68 4.16
CA ARG A 227 -14.19 26.51 4.71
C ARG A 227 -13.34 27.67 4.20
N GLU A 228 -12.52 28.25 5.08
CA GLU A 228 -11.51 29.19 4.61
C GLU A 228 -10.65 28.44 3.58
N LYS A 229 -10.60 29.01 2.37
CA LYS A 229 -9.81 28.44 1.28
C LYS A 229 -8.41 28.24 1.83
N ALA A 230 -7.93 27.00 1.82
CA ALA A 230 -6.62 26.67 2.37
C ALA A 230 -5.63 27.65 1.75
N GLU A 231 -5.06 28.52 2.59
CA GLU A 231 -4.11 29.51 2.11
C GLU A 231 -2.97 28.70 1.47
N PRO A 232 -2.57 29.01 0.22
CA PRO A 232 -1.46 28.31 -0.42
C PRO A 232 -0.33 28.30 0.59
N VAL A 233 0.16 27.11 0.95
CA VAL A 233 1.18 27.00 1.99
C VAL A 233 2.36 27.82 1.50
N GLN A 234 2.50 29.04 2.02
CA GLN A 234 3.60 29.88 1.62
C GLN A 234 4.85 29.11 2.00
N PRO A 235 5.82 28.96 1.08
CA PRO A 235 7.04 28.22 1.36
C PRO A 235 7.64 28.85 2.61
N LYS A 236 7.50 28.15 3.76
CA LYS A 236 8.00 28.66 5.03
C LYS A 236 9.49 28.88 4.82
N ALA A 237 9.94 30.11 5.05
CA ALA A 237 11.34 30.49 4.97
C ALA A 237 12.19 29.40 5.61
N GLN A 238 13.15 28.88 4.84
CA GLN A 238 14.02 27.72 5.10
C GLN A 238 14.03 27.32 6.57
N GLN A 239 13.20 26.34 6.93
CA GLN A 239 13.28 25.74 8.26
C GLN A 239 14.66 25.13 8.43
N THR A 240 15.35 25.47 9.52
CA THR A 240 16.71 25.02 9.83
C THR A 240 16.79 23.50 9.73
N ALA A 241 17.73 23.00 8.93
CA ALA A 241 17.97 21.58 8.82
C ALA A 241 18.55 21.05 10.15
N ILE A 242 18.05 19.92 10.62
CA ILE A 242 18.57 19.18 11.77
C ILE A 242 19.40 18.02 11.20
N PRO A 243 20.74 18.03 11.36
CA PRO A 243 21.58 16.93 10.90
C PRO A 243 21.28 15.66 11.69
N CYS A 244 21.20 14.52 11.00
CA CYS A 244 21.00 13.22 11.63
C CYS A 244 22.21 12.85 12.49
N PRO A 245 22.05 12.50 13.77
CA PRO A 245 23.18 12.09 14.61
C PRO A 245 23.83 10.78 14.13
N HIS A 246 23.14 9.98 13.32
CA HIS A 246 23.64 8.68 12.88
C HIS A 246 24.30 8.66 11.50
N CYS A 247 23.87 9.52 10.58
CA CYS A 247 24.41 9.52 9.21
C CYS A 247 24.68 10.93 8.67
N GLN A 248 24.60 11.96 9.54
CA GLN A 248 24.84 13.37 9.22
C GLN A 248 23.97 13.98 8.12
N TYR A 249 22.98 13.24 7.62
CA TYR A 249 22.05 13.76 6.63
C TYR A 249 21.23 14.91 7.22
N GLU A 250 21.12 16.01 6.49
CA GLU A 250 20.33 17.17 6.88
C GLU A 250 18.83 16.88 6.73
N ASN A 251 18.15 16.71 7.86
CA ASN A 251 16.70 16.48 7.90
C ASN A 251 15.95 17.78 8.14
N ARG A 252 14.68 17.83 7.76
CA ARG A 252 13.85 19.02 8.02
C ARG A 252 13.53 19.15 9.51
N ALA A 253 13.41 20.40 9.98
CA ALA A 253 12.90 20.67 11.32
C ALA A 253 11.56 19.95 11.55
N GLY A 254 11.46 19.20 12.65
CA GLY A 254 10.27 18.41 12.99
C GLY A 254 10.23 17.00 12.37
N ALA A 255 11.20 16.62 11.54
CA ALA A 255 11.36 15.21 11.16
C ALA A 255 11.66 14.38 12.42
N GLN A 256 10.88 13.33 12.64
CA GLN A 256 11.07 12.43 13.79
C GLN A 256 12.13 11.35 13.52
N PHE A 257 12.30 11.00 12.24
CA PHE A 257 13.23 9.98 11.79
C PHE A 257 14.04 10.52 10.62
N CYS A 258 15.30 10.07 10.54
CA CYS A 258 16.17 10.41 9.45
C CYS A 258 15.59 9.87 8.14
N VAL A 259 15.56 10.70 7.10
CA VAL A 259 15.12 10.30 5.76
C VAL A 259 16.05 9.23 5.19
N MET A 260 17.37 9.40 5.34
CA MET A 260 18.37 8.46 4.84
C MET A 260 18.48 7.16 5.64
N CYS A 261 18.80 7.25 6.93
CA CYS A 261 19.10 6.04 7.72
C CYS A 261 17.92 5.49 8.53
N GLN A 262 16.75 6.15 8.47
CA GLN A 262 15.52 5.78 9.18
C GLN A 262 15.59 5.72 10.72
N LYS A 263 16.73 6.07 11.34
CA LYS A 263 16.87 6.16 12.79
C LYS A 263 16.22 7.43 13.34
N PRO A 264 15.70 7.42 14.58
CA PRO A 264 15.09 8.61 15.18
C PRO A 264 16.10 9.77 15.26
N LEU A 265 15.64 11.00 15.04
CA LEU A 265 16.49 12.21 15.01
C LEU A 265 16.67 12.86 16.39
N GLY A 266 15.91 12.43 17.38
CA GLY A 266 16.06 12.82 18.77
C GLY A 266 15.58 11.71 19.69
N ASP A 267 15.92 11.82 20.97
CA ASP A 267 15.45 10.91 22.00
C ASP A 267 13.94 11.03 22.11
N PHE A 268 13.23 10.12 21.46
CA PHE A 268 11.79 9.99 21.57
C PHE A 268 11.50 9.46 22.98
N LYS A 269 11.52 10.35 23.99
CA LYS A 269 10.76 10.12 25.22
C LYS A 269 9.31 10.07 24.77
N GLY A 270 8.84 8.87 24.45
CA GLY A 270 7.44 8.62 24.16
C GLY A 270 6.63 9.40 25.18
N ARG A 271 5.75 10.28 24.72
CA ARG A 271 4.76 10.93 25.58
C ARG A 271 3.83 9.83 26.08
N SER A 272 4.31 9.01 27.00
CA SER A 272 3.48 8.29 27.96
C SER A 272 2.63 9.38 28.56
N LYS A 273 1.33 9.37 28.26
CA LYS A 273 0.37 10.33 28.82
C LYS A 273 0.45 10.22 30.33
N GLU A 274 1.21 11.10 30.95
CA GLU A 274 0.99 11.49 32.32
C GLU A 274 -0.39 12.15 32.33
N PRO A 275 -1.36 11.64 33.11
CA PRO A 275 -2.71 12.19 33.12
C PRO A 275 -2.62 13.64 33.60
N SER A 276 -2.84 14.56 32.67
CA SER A 276 -3.03 15.97 32.96
C SER A 276 -4.12 16.12 34.02
N GLN A 277 -3.70 16.45 35.25
CA GLN A 277 -4.60 16.86 36.31
C GLN A 277 -5.46 18.03 35.79
N PRO A 278 -6.77 18.03 36.07
CA PRO A 278 -7.60 19.18 35.73
C PRO A 278 -7.16 20.36 36.60
N ASN A 279 -6.79 21.47 35.95
CA ASN A 279 -6.59 22.75 36.62
C ASN A 279 -7.86 23.11 37.40
N ALA A 280 -7.73 23.15 38.72
CA ALA A 280 -8.75 23.70 39.60
C ALA A 280 -8.86 25.22 39.34
N PRO A 281 -10.06 25.81 39.41
CA PRO A 281 -10.22 27.25 39.33
C PRO A 281 -9.63 27.90 40.59
N GLN A 282 -8.77 28.91 40.38
CA GLN A 282 -8.33 29.82 41.44
C GLN A 282 -9.55 30.58 41.97
N HIS A 283 -9.86 30.38 43.25
CA HIS A 283 -10.75 31.23 44.03
C HIS A 283 -9.90 31.99 45.05
N ASP A 284 -10.01 33.31 45.03
CA ASP A 284 -9.38 34.22 45.98
C ASP A 284 -9.92 34.02 47.40
N GLY A 285 -8.99 34.05 48.37
CA GLY A 285 -9.17 34.64 49.69
C GLY A 285 -9.90 33.82 50.76
N LEU A 286 -9.16 33.28 51.73
CA LEU A 286 -9.21 33.70 53.14
C LEU A 286 -8.24 32.86 53.99
N ALA A 287 -7.47 33.56 54.81
CA ALA A 287 -6.55 33.02 55.80
C ALA A 287 -7.27 32.20 56.86
N ILE A 288 -6.64 31.12 57.36
CA ILE A 288 -6.69 30.61 58.75
C ILE A 288 -5.56 29.57 58.93
N GLU A 289 -5.18 29.41 60.18
CA GLU A 289 -3.90 29.04 60.77
C GLU A 289 -3.42 27.58 60.66
N ARG A 290 -2.09 27.49 60.76
CA ARG A 290 -1.23 26.49 61.45
C ARG A 290 -1.92 25.21 61.98
N ASN A 291 -1.38 24.06 61.59
CA ASN A 291 -0.87 23.08 62.55
C ASN A 291 0.09 22.06 61.94
N ALA A 292 1.02 21.61 62.77
CA ALA A 292 2.26 20.93 62.45
C ALA A 292 2.19 19.39 62.59
N SER A 293 3.15 18.73 61.93
CA SER A 293 3.73 17.39 62.19
C SER A 293 2.94 16.12 61.82
N PRO A 294 3.61 14.95 61.67
CA PRO A 294 4.99 14.71 61.24
C PRO A 294 5.14 13.65 60.13
N ARG A 295 6.37 13.63 59.59
CA ARG A 295 6.92 12.80 58.53
C ARG A 295 7.19 11.37 59.04
N VAL A 296 6.66 10.34 58.37
CA VAL A 296 7.08 8.94 58.55
C VAL A 296 7.80 8.50 57.28
N GLU A 297 9.12 8.37 57.37
CA GLU A 297 9.96 7.69 56.40
C GLU A 297 9.71 6.18 56.48
N LYS A 298 9.36 5.55 55.35
CA LYS A 298 9.41 4.09 55.22
C LYS A 298 10.38 3.71 54.11
N LYS A 299 11.57 3.31 54.55
CA LYS A 299 12.67 2.74 53.78
C LYS A 299 12.27 1.31 53.37
N MET A 300 12.06 1.05 52.09
CA MET A 300 11.98 -0.32 51.55
C MET A 300 13.21 -0.59 50.69
N THR A 301 14.10 -1.40 51.26
CA THR A 301 15.21 -2.06 50.58
C THR A 301 14.66 -3.34 49.96
N VAL A 302 14.66 -3.44 48.62
CA VAL A 302 14.47 -4.71 47.92
C VAL A 302 15.71 -4.97 47.09
N THR A 303 16.51 -5.93 47.54
CA THR A 303 17.66 -6.48 46.84
C THR A 303 17.14 -7.60 45.94
N GLU A 304 16.93 -7.31 44.66
CA GLU A 304 16.55 -8.31 43.67
C GLU A 304 17.81 -8.78 42.93
N LYS A 305 18.07 -10.09 43.01
CA LYS A 305 19.20 -10.78 42.38
C LYS A 305 19.04 -10.73 40.86
N LEU A 306 20.04 -10.20 40.19
CA LEU A 306 20.22 -10.26 38.74
C LEU A 306 20.45 -11.72 38.33
N GLN A 307 19.51 -12.30 37.58
CA GLN A 307 19.63 -13.64 37.01
C GLN A 307 20.06 -13.52 35.54
N GLU A 308 21.16 -14.21 35.21
CA GLU A 308 21.81 -14.26 33.90
C GLU A 308 20.86 -14.83 32.83
N PRO A 309 20.72 -14.22 31.64
CA PRO A 309 19.81 -14.73 30.61
C PRO A 309 20.38 -15.98 29.94
N GLN A 310 19.61 -17.07 30.01
CA GLN A 310 19.82 -18.31 29.27
C GLN A 310 19.77 -18.07 27.76
N SER A 311 20.78 -18.58 27.04
CA SER A 311 20.90 -18.55 25.60
C SER A 311 19.78 -19.37 24.94
N PHE A 312 18.89 -18.72 24.21
CA PHE A 312 17.93 -19.38 23.32
C PHE A 312 18.67 -19.90 22.08
N ALA A 313 18.55 -21.19 21.80
CA ALA A 313 19.03 -21.81 20.57
C ALA A 313 18.31 -21.19 19.36
N GLU A 314 19.09 -20.78 18.35
CA GLU A 314 18.55 -20.21 17.12
C GLU A 314 17.70 -21.24 16.35
N PRO A 315 16.50 -20.87 15.87
CA PRO A 315 15.68 -21.74 15.03
C PRO A 315 16.33 -21.90 13.65
N ASP A 316 16.24 -23.12 13.10
CA ASP A 316 16.76 -23.47 11.77
C ASP A 316 16.12 -22.62 10.66
N ARG A 317 16.93 -21.77 10.01
CA ARG A 317 16.53 -20.83 8.97
C ARG A 317 16.77 -21.35 7.55
N SER A 318 17.05 -22.65 7.37
CA SER A 318 17.46 -23.23 6.08
C SER A 318 16.41 -23.16 4.95
N GLY A 319 15.13 -22.94 5.27
CA GLY A 319 14.02 -22.95 4.30
C GLY A 319 13.51 -21.60 3.77
N LEU A 320 14.09 -20.45 4.14
CA LEU A 320 13.57 -19.14 3.74
C LEU A 320 14.18 -18.62 2.42
N PRO A 321 13.40 -17.93 1.55
CA PRO A 321 13.89 -17.33 0.30
C PRO A 321 14.97 -16.28 0.58
N LEU A 322 15.98 -16.20 -0.31
CA LEU A 322 17.19 -15.36 -0.16
C LEU A 322 16.92 -13.88 0.17
N GLN A 323 15.76 -13.35 -0.20
CA GLN A 323 15.37 -11.95 0.07
C GLN A 323 14.87 -11.70 1.50
N ALA A 324 14.40 -12.74 2.20
CA ALA A 324 13.91 -12.66 3.59
C ALA A 324 15.00 -12.98 4.63
N ARG A 325 16.12 -13.55 4.17
CA ARG A 325 17.34 -13.70 4.96
C ARG A 325 18.08 -12.35 4.91
N GLU A 326 17.76 -11.45 5.84
CA GLU A 326 18.63 -10.32 6.18
C GLU A 326 19.88 -10.87 6.87
N ILE A 327 20.67 -11.65 6.13
CA ILE A 327 22.00 -12.05 6.53
C ILE A 327 22.79 -10.75 6.47
N ARG A 328 23.19 -10.23 7.64
CA ARG A 328 24.34 -9.34 7.71
C ARG A 328 25.44 -10.06 6.96
N MET A 329 25.76 -9.61 5.75
CA MET A 329 26.90 -10.17 5.04
C MET A 329 28.08 -9.99 5.99
N PRO A 330 28.81 -11.08 6.31
CA PRO A 330 30.10 -10.95 6.97
C PRO A 330 30.91 -9.89 6.22
N ASP A 331 31.74 -9.13 6.93
CA ASP A 331 32.66 -8.15 6.35
C ASP A 331 33.72 -8.88 5.51
N TYR A 332 33.30 -9.45 4.38
CA TYR A 332 34.17 -10.06 3.40
C TYR A 332 34.95 -8.94 2.73
N SER A 333 36.26 -9.15 2.64
CA SER A 333 37.09 -8.31 1.79
C SER A 333 36.58 -8.38 0.33
N LEU A 334 36.82 -7.33 -0.46
CA LEU A 334 36.46 -7.30 -1.90
C LEU A 334 36.98 -8.54 -2.66
N GLY A 335 38.12 -9.09 -2.25
CA GLY A 335 38.70 -10.32 -2.80
C GLY A 335 37.88 -11.57 -2.46
N GLU A 336 37.52 -11.76 -1.20
CA GLU A 336 36.69 -12.91 -0.77
C GLU A 336 35.29 -12.86 -1.36
N LEU A 337 34.69 -11.67 -1.47
CA LEU A 337 33.41 -11.51 -2.13
C LEU A 337 33.50 -11.85 -3.62
N ALA A 338 34.58 -11.45 -4.30
CA ALA A 338 34.79 -11.81 -5.70
C ALA A 338 34.92 -13.32 -5.91
N VAL A 339 35.61 -14.02 -5.00
CA VAL A 339 35.76 -15.49 -5.01
C VAL A 339 34.42 -16.18 -4.71
N SER A 340 33.70 -15.74 -3.68
CA SER A 340 32.36 -16.27 -3.36
C SER A 340 31.38 -16.08 -4.51
N LEU A 341 31.41 -14.92 -5.19
CA LEU A 341 30.59 -14.69 -6.39
C LEU A 341 30.99 -15.60 -7.54
N GLN A 342 32.29 -15.82 -7.74
CA GLN A 342 32.81 -16.69 -8.78
C GLN A 342 32.35 -18.14 -8.55
N ASP A 343 32.32 -18.59 -7.29
CA ASP A 343 31.87 -19.92 -6.92
C ASP A 343 30.34 -20.05 -7.01
N ASP A 344 29.58 -19.01 -6.66
CA ASP A 344 28.14 -18.95 -6.95
C ASP A 344 27.87 -19.04 -8.46
N ILE A 345 28.67 -18.34 -9.28
CA ILE A 345 28.56 -18.41 -10.75
C ILE A 345 28.87 -19.82 -11.26
N LYS A 346 29.88 -20.50 -10.68
CA LYS A 346 30.24 -21.88 -11.04
C LYS A 346 29.20 -22.91 -10.60
N THR A 347 28.42 -22.63 -9.56
CA THR A 347 27.38 -23.56 -9.04
C THR A 347 26.01 -23.35 -9.67
N LEU A 348 25.75 -22.20 -10.32
CA LEU A 348 24.52 -21.95 -11.08
C LEU A 348 24.19 -23.04 -12.11
N PRO A 349 25.12 -23.57 -12.93
CA PRO A 349 24.83 -24.64 -13.88
C PRO A 349 24.24 -25.90 -13.21
N HIS A 350 24.70 -26.23 -12.00
CA HIS A 350 24.25 -27.43 -11.30
C HIS A 350 22.78 -27.28 -10.84
N LYS A 351 22.39 -26.09 -10.36
CA LYS A 351 21.00 -25.84 -9.94
C LYS A 351 19.99 -25.91 -11.09
N PHE A 352 20.40 -25.57 -12.31
CA PHE A 352 19.54 -25.59 -13.49
C PHE A 352 19.67 -26.84 -14.36
N SER A 353 20.58 -27.76 -14.00
CA SER A 353 20.86 -28.97 -14.77
C SER A 353 19.61 -29.84 -14.99
N TRP A 354 18.77 -29.98 -13.96
CA TRP A 354 17.51 -30.73 -14.05
C TRP A 354 16.54 -30.12 -15.07
N TYR A 355 16.35 -28.80 -15.06
CA TYR A 355 15.45 -28.12 -16.01
C TYR A 355 15.96 -28.21 -17.45
N SER A 356 17.28 -28.11 -17.65
CA SER A 356 17.89 -28.32 -18.98
C SER A 356 17.71 -29.76 -19.46
N GLY A 357 17.88 -30.74 -18.57
CA GLY A 357 17.60 -32.15 -18.85
C GLY A 357 16.15 -32.40 -19.21
N PHE A 358 15.22 -31.79 -18.47
CA PHE A 358 13.79 -31.88 -18.71
C PHE A 358 13.37 -31.27 -20.06
N ALA A 359 13.92 -30.10 -20.42
CA ALA A 359 13.67 -29.50 -21.73
C ALA A 359 14.15 -30.41 -22.88
N LYS A 360 15.36 -30.98 -22.77
CA LYS A 360 15.86 -31.96 -23.75
C LYS A 360 14.99 -33.22 -23.84
N ALA A 361 14.49 -33.70 -22.71
CA ALA A 361 13.58 -34.85 -22.66
C ALA A 361 12.24 -34.53 -23.35
N LEU A 362 11.65 -33.35 -23.13
CA LEU A 362 10.45 -32.89 -23.83
C LEU A 362 10.67 -32.77 -25.34
N GLN A 363 11.83 -32.25 -25.75
CA GLN A 363 12.18 -32.16 -27.17
C GLN A 363 12.26 -33.55 -27.82
N ALA A 364 12.94 -34.51 -27.17
CA ALA A 364 12.99 -35.89 -27.63
C ALA A 364 11.60 -36.55 -27.69
N MET A 365 10.77 -36.33 -26.67
CA MET A 365 9.39 -36.82 -26.62
C MET A 365 8.55 -36.25 -27.76
N GLY A 366 8.74 -34.97 -28.13
CA GLY A 366 8.08 -34.36 -29.27
C GLY A 366 8.39 -35.08 -30.59
N PHE A 367 9.65 -35.47 -30.83
CA PHE A 367 10.02 -36.25 -32.02
C PHE A 367 9.43 -37.66 -31.99
N LEU A 368 9.40 -38.31 -30.82
CA LEU A 368 8.79 -39.64 -30.66
C LEU A 368 7.28 -39.63 -30.93
N LEU A 369 6.56 -38.61 -30.45
CA LEU A 369 5.11 -38.46 -30.69
C LEU A 369 4.79 -38.23 -32.17
N PHE A 370 5.63 -37.46 -32.87
CA PHE A 370 5.50 -37.28 -34.32
C PHE A 370 5.71 -38.60 -35.07
N ALA A 371 6.79 -39.32 -34.76
CA ALA A 371 7.07 -40.63 -35.36
C ALA A 371 5.96 -41.64 -35.08
N ALA A 372 5.43 -41.68 -33.85
CA ALA A 372 4.31 -42.53 -33.48
C ALA A 372 3.05 -42.22 -34.30
N GLY A 373 2.73 -40.94 -34.52
CA GLY A 373 1.62 -40.53 -35.39
C GLY A 373 1.76 -41.05 -36.82
N ILE A 374 2.97 -41.03 -37.39
CA ILE A 374 3.26 -41.59 -38.72
C ILE A 374 3.12 -43.11 -38.72
N ILE A 375 3.68 -43.80 -37.72
CA ILE A 375 3.60 -45.27 -37.63
C ILE A 375 2.14 -45.72 -37.54
N VAL A 376 1.33 -45.06 -36.73
CA VAL A 376 -0.12 -45.35 -36.60
C VAL A 376 -0.84 -45.08 -37.93
N ALA A 377 -0.50 -44.01 -38.64
CA ALA A 377 -1.07 -43.73 -39.96
C ALA A 377 -0.74 -44.81 -41.00
N ILE A 378 0.51 -45.31 -41.02
CA ILE A 378 0.94 -46.42 -41.87
C ILE A 378 0.17 -47.70 -41.48
N TYR A 379 0.01 -47.97 -40.20
CA TYR A 379 -0.75 -49.11 -39.70
C TYR A 379 -2.20 -49.10 -40.19
N TYR A 380 -2.90 -47.97 -40.05
CA TYR A 380 -4.28 -47.84 -40.56
C TYR A 380 -4.39 -48.02 -42.07
N LYS A 381 -3.38 -47.60 -42.83
CA LYS A 381 -3.42 -47.62 -44.30
C LYS A 381 -3.00 -48.95 -44.92
N TYR A 382 -2.05 -49.67 -44.31
CA TYR A 382 -1.41 -50.83 -44.94
C TYR A 382 -1.54 -52.13 -44.18
N VAL A 383 -1.77 -52.08 -42.87
CA VAL A 383 -1.79 -53.29 -42.03
C VAL A 383 -3.20 -53.77 -41.76
N ILE A 384 -4.18 -52.86 -41.66
CA ILE A 384 -5.58 -53.26 -41.53
C ILE A 384 -6.04 -53.80 -42.90
N PRO A 385 -6.36 -55.10 -43.00
CA PRO A 385 -6.71 -55.71 -44.27
C PRO A 385 -7.98 -55.09 -44.85
N ALA A 386 -8.06 -55.08 -46.19
CA ALA A 386 -9.27 -54.66 -46.89
C ALA A 386 -10.48 -55.50 -46.42
N PRO A 387 -11.64 -54.88 -46.19
CA PRO A 387 -12.76 -55.50 -45.51
C PRO A 387 -13.31 -56.70 -46.29
N THR A 388 -13.41 -57.86 -45.64
CA THR A 388 -14.21 -59.01 -46.14
C THR A 388 -15.62 -59.04 -45.55
N SER A 389 -15.94 -58.15 -44.61
CA SER A 389 -17.24 -58.07 -43.93
C SER A 389 -17.72 -56.62 -43.77
N PRO A 390 -19.04 -56.36 -43.69
CA PRO A 390 -19.63 -55.01 -43.62
C PRO A 390 -19.35 -54.25 -42.32
N GLU A 391 -18.71 -54.86 -41.31
CA GLU A 391 -18.34 -54.18 -40.05
C GLU A 391 -16.96 -53.51 -40.08
N MET A 392 -16.18 -53.68 -41.16
CA MET A 392 -14.83 -53.12 -41.24
C MET A 392 -14.81 -51.75 -41.93
N LEU A 393 -13.85 -50.91 -41.50
CA LEU A 393 -13.66 -49.52 -41.95
C LEU A 393 -13.52 -49.43 -43.48
N SER A 394 -14.28 -48.52 -44.10
CA SER A 394 -14.14 -48.22 -45.53
C SER A 394 -12.79 -47.58 -45.85
N GLU A 395 -12.31 -47.69 -47.08
CA GLU A 395 -11.04 -47.09 -47.53
C GLU A 395 -10.98 -45.57 -47.26
N ALA A 396 -12.11 -44.89 -47.43
CA ALA A 396 -12.25 -43.47 -47.10
C ALA A 396 -12.07 -43.22 -45.59
N GLN A 397 -12.64 -44.08 -44.74
CA GLN A 397 -12.48 -43.98 -43.28
C GLN A 397 -11.04 -44.30 -42.85
N GLN A 398 -10.42 -45.33 -43.41
CA GLN A 398 -9.01 -45.67 -43.13
C GLN A 398 -8.09 -44.51 -43.48
N THR A 399 -8.30 -43.88 -44.63
CA THR A 399 -7.58 -42.67 -45.05
C THR A 399 -7.81 -41.52 -44.08
N HIS A 400 -9.05 -41.32 -43.62
CA HIS A 400 -9.37 -40.27 -42.66
C HIS A 400 -8.68 -40.49 -41.30
N TYR A 401 -8.69 -41.71 -40.76
CA TYR A 401 -7.99 -42.05 -39.51
C TYR A 401 -6.48 -41.93 -39.62
N ALA A 402 -5.90 -42.29 -40.77
CA ALA A 402 -4.48 -42.08 -41.04
C ALA A 402 -4.12 -40.58 -41.02
N ILE A 403 -4.92 -39.74 -41.68
CA ILE A 403 -4.73 -38.28 -41.68
C ILE A 403 -4.85 -37.71 -40.26
N ILE A 404 -5.90 -38.08 -39.51
CA ILE A 404 -6.11 -37.64 -38.13
C ILE A 404 -4.91 -38.02 -37.25
N SER A 405 -4.37 -39.23 -37.42
CA SER A 405 -3.23 -39.71 -36.63
C SER A 405 -1.96 -38.89 -36.88
N VAL A 406 -1.67 -38.52 -38.14
CA VAL A 406 -0.54 -37.63 -38.48
C VAL A 406 -0.75 -36.23 -37.89
N ILE A 407 -1.95 -35.67 -38.01
CA ILE A 407 -2.27 -34.34 -37.46
C ILE A 407 -2.13 -34.36 -35.93
N GLY A 408 -2.68 -35.37 -35.27
CA GLY A 408 -2.59 -35.53 -33.81
C GLY A 408 -1.14 -35.64 -33.32
N GLY A 409 -0.33 -36.49 -33.96
CA GLY A 409 1.10 -36.62 -33.65
C GLY A 409 1.88 -35.33 -33.88
N SER A 410 1.56 -34.59 -34.94
CA SER A 410 2.19 -33.29 -35.27
C SER A 410 1.85 -32.20 -34.25
N LEU A 411 0.58 -32.10 -33.83
CA LEU A 411 0.15 -31.13 -32.82
C LEU A 411 0.78 -31.44 -31.45
N ALA A 412 0.78 -32.71 -31.03
CA ALA A 412 1.40 -33.12 -29.77
C ALA A 412 2.92 -32.84 -29.76
N SER A 413 3.59 -33.10 -30.89
CA SER A 413 5.00 -32.76 -31.10
C SER A 413 5.25 -31.25 -30.98
N LEU A 414 4.43 -30.43 -31.66
CA LEU A 414 4.53 -28.97 -31.63
C LEU A 414 4.40 -28.43 -30.19
N VAL A 415 3.43 -28.92 -29.42
CA VAL A 415 3.25 -28.51 -28.02
C VAL A 415 4.51 -28.83 -27.19
N CYS A 416 5.08 -30.03 -27.33
CA CYS A 416 6.30 -30.41 -26.62
C CYS A 416 7.48 -29.49 -26.98
N LEU A 417 7.64 -29.16 -28.27
CA LEU A 417 8.70 -28.27 -28.75
C LEU A 417 8.53 -26.83 -28.24
N VAL A 418 7.30 -26.29 -28.27
CA VAL A 418 7.01 -24.94 -27.76
C VAL A 418 7.27 -24.85 -26.26
N VAL A 419 6.81 -25.84 -25.48
CA VAL A 419 7.04 -25.87 -24.03
C VAL A 419 8.54 -26.02 -23.71
N SER A 420 9.26 -26.89 -24.42
CA SER A 420 10.72 -27.03 -24.27
C SER A 420 11.46 -25.71 -24.56
N ASN A 421 11.07 -24.99 -25.62
CA ASN A 421 11.67 -23.71 -25.98
C ASN A 421 11.35 -22.62 -24.93
N LEU A 422 10.12 -22.58 -24.42
CA LEU A 422 9.75 -21.65 -23.35
C LEU A 422 10.54 -21.90 -22.07
N ILE A 423 10.75 -23.17 -21.68
CA ILE A 423 11.58 -23.53 -20.52
C ILE A 423 13.02 -23.07 -20.76
N THR A 424 13.58 -23.33 -21.94
CA THR A 424 14.95 -22.94 -22.29
C THR A 424 15.13 -21.42 -22.24
N LEU A 425 14.18 -20.66 -22.81
CA LEU A 425 14.20 -19.20 -22.81
C LEU A 425 14.07 -18.61 -21.40
N ASN A 426 13.19 -19.18 -20.56
CA ASN A 426 13.04 -18.75 -19.17
C ASN A 426 14.32 -19.00 -18.36
N LEU A 427 14.98 -20.15 -18.54
CA LEU A 427 16.26 -20.45 -17.89
C LEU A 427 17.37 -19.49 -18.33
N GLU A 428 17.42 -19.15 -19.62
CA GLU A 428 18.37 -18.18 -20.15
C GLU A 428 18.13 -16.78 -19.58
N THR A 429 16.86 -16.37 -19.51
CA THR A 429 16.46 -15.09 -18.93
C THR A 429 16.85 -15.02 -17.45
N GLU A 430 16.51 -16.04 -16.65
CA GLU A 430 16.87 -16.08 -15.23
C GLU A 430 18.38 -16.07 -15.02
N ARG A 431 19.13 -16.84 -15.83
CA ARG A 431 20.59 -16.85 -15.80
C ARG A 431 21.16 -15.46 -16.09
N ASN A 432 20.67 -14.80 -17.14
CA ASN A 432 21.11 -13.46 -17.52
C ASN A 432 20.76 -12.42 -16.45
N THR A 433 19.55 -12.45 -15.89
CA THR A 433 19.15 -11.56 -14.80
C THR A 433 20.05 -11.72 -13.57
N ARG A 434 20.38 -12.97 -13.18
CA ARG A 434 21.31 -13.22 -12.07
C ARG A 434 22.72 -12.71 -12.36
N ILE A 435 23.25 -12.96 -13.56
CA ILE A 435 24.56 -12.44 -13.96
C ILE A 435 24.57 -10.90 -13.94
N THR A 436 23.54 -10.25 -14.48
CA THR A 436 23.42 -8.80 -14.47
C THR A 436 23.33 -8.23 -13.05
N ALA A 437 22.55 -8.86 -12.16
CA ALA A 437 22.46 -8.44 -10.76
C ALA A 437 23.83 -8.53 -10.05
N LEU A 438 24.57 -9.61 -10.30
CA LEU A 438 25.93 -9.82 -9.78
C LEU A 438 26.93 -8.79 -10.34
N LEU A 439 26.86 -8.46 -11.62
CA LEU A 439 27.68 -7.41 -12.23
C LEU A 439 27.36 -6.02 -11.69
N LEU A 440 26.07 -5.71 -11.49
CA LEU A 440 25.62 -4.45 -10.91
C LEU A 440 26.12 -4.31 -9.45
N GLN A 441 26.07 -5.39 -8.68
CA GLN A 441 26.63 -5.43 -7.32
C GLN A 441 28.14 -5.15 -7.32
N ARG A 442 28.90 -5.73 -8.27
CA ARG A 442 30.33 -5.43 -8.45
C ARG A 442 30.57 -3.96 -8.81
N LEU A 443 29.74 -3.36 -9.65
CA LEU A 443 29.86 -1.94 -10.01
C LEU A 443 29.60 -1.02 -8.82
N ILE A 444 28.53 -1.29 -8.05
CA ILE A 444 28.18 -0.50 -6.86
C ILE A 444 29.29 -0.56 -5.80
N LEU A 445 29.90 -1.74 -5.61
CA LEU A 445 31.00 -1.93 -4.66
C LEU A 445 32.32 -1.29 -5.08
N LYS A 446 32.54 -1.05 -6.38
CA LYS A 446 33.71 -0.28 -6.86
C LYS A 446 33.57 1.22 -6.72
N ILE A 447 32.33 1.71 -6.66
CA ILE A 447 32.02 3.15 -6.54
C ILE A 447 32.10 3.60 -5.08
N LYS A 448 31.82 2.70 -4.14
CA LYS A 448 32.06 2.90 -2.70
C LYS A 448 33.53 2.67 -2.37
#